data_AF-A0A7J8AKB2-F1
#
_entry.id   AF-A0A7J8AKB2-F1
#
_cell.length_a   1.000
_cell.length_b   1.000
_cell.length_c   1.000
_cell.angle_alpha   90.00
_cell.angle_beta   90.00
_cell.angle_gamma   90.00
#
_symmetry.space_group_name_H-M   'P 1'
#
loop_
_entity.id
_entity.type
_entity.pdbx_description
1 polymer ?
#
loop_
_entity_poly.entity_id
_entity_poly.type
_entity_poly.pdbx_seq_one_letter_code
_entity_poly.pdbx_strand_id
1 'polypeptide(L)'
;MEKGPVRAPAKPRDAGCSNGTLEGEPRRGPPSRPAEKSPRPETKSAQPTDGWKGDRPRSEEDNELNLPNLAAAYSSILRSLGEDPQRQGLLKTPWRAATAMQFFTKGYQETISERKGEGQKVRNIDERESSTSCPLHTFHWGCACNQDVLNDAIFDEDHDEMVIVKDIDMFSMCEHHLVPFIGKVHIGYLPNKQVLGLSKLARIVEIYSRRLQVQERLTKQIAVAITEALRPAGVGVVVEATHMCMVMRGVQKMNSKTVTSTMLGVFREDPKTREEFLTLIRSC
;
A
#
# COMPACT_ATOMS: atom_id res chain seq x y z
N MET A 1 -12.38 33.32 51.84
CA MET A 1 -11.96 32.88 53.18
C MET A 1 -12.04 31.36 53.22
N GLU A 2 -10.87 30.71 53.20
CA GLU A 2 -10.65 29.25 53.27
C GLU A 2 -11.03 28.63 54.62
N LYS A 3 -11.42 27.34 54.61
CA LYS A 3 -10.99 26.22 55.48
C LYS A 3 -11.25 24.93 54.67
N GLY A 4 -10.33 24.02 54.35
CA GLY A 4 -9.30 23.31 55.14
C GLY A 4 -9.83 21.90 55.50
N PRO A 5 -9.20 20.77 55.09
CA PRO A 5 -9.82 19.43 55.16
C PRO A 5 -9.58 18.71 56.50
N VAL A 6 -10.54 17.89 56.94
CA VAL A 6 -10.47 17.10 58.18
C VAL A 6 -9.93 15.68 57.93
N ARG A 7 -8.97 15.28 58.76
CA ARG A 7 -8.16 14.05 58.72
C ARG A 7 -8.81 12.95 59.59
N ALA A 8 -8.73 11.70 59.14
CA ALA A 8 -9.20 10.51 59.86
C ALA A 8 -8.28 10.08 61.02
N PRO A 9 -8.78 9.40 62.08
CA PRO A 9 -7.92 8.83 63.11
C PRO A 9 -7.59 7.34 62.87
N ALA A 10 -6.45 6.96 63.44
CA ALA A 10 -5.71 5.71 63.27
C ALA A 10 -6.19 4.54 64.15
N LYS A 11 -5.85 3.32 63.73
CA LYS A 11 -5.97 2.05 64.47
C LYS A 11 -5.03 2.00 65.69
N PRO A 12 -5.37 1.23 66.75
CA PRO A 12 -4.39 0.62 67.63
C PRO A 12 -4.10 -0.84 67.28
N ARG A 13 -2.90 -1.27 67.69
CA ARG A 13 -2.27 -2.58 67.50
C ARG A 13 -2.40 -3.46 68.75
N ASP A 14 -2.43 -4.77 68.48
CA ASP A 14 -1.85 -5.92 69.17
C ASP A 14 -2.26 -6.35 70.60
N ALA A 15 -2.54 -7.67 70.66
CA ALA A 15 -1.99 -8.68 71.57
C ALA A 15 -3.00 -9.38 72.50
N GLY A 16 -3.02 -10.71 72.43
CA GLY A 16 -3.63 -11.57 73.44
C GLY A 16 -4.03 -12.96 72.92
N CYS A 17 -3.10 -13.92 73.02
CA CYS A 17 -3.32 -15.33 72.74
C CYS A 17 -3.84 -16.04 74.01
N SER A 18 -4.91 -16.84 73.92
CA SER A 18 -5.15 -17.95 74.84
C SER A 18 -6.16 -18.96 74.29
N ASN A 19 -5.81 -20.24 74.44
CA ASN A 19 -6.47 -21.44 73.93
C ASN A 19 -7.90 -21.66 74.41
N GLY A 20 -8.74 -22.19 73.52
CA GLY A 20 -10.01 -22.84 73.83
C GLY A 20 -10.38 -23.83 72.72
N THR A 21 -10.14 -25.11 72.98
CA THR A 21 -10.67 -26.28 72.24
C THR A 21 -12.20 -26.30 72.24
N LEU A 22 -12.82 -26.72 71.13
CA LEU A 22 -13.99 -27.63 71.07
C LEU A 22 -14.35 -27.95 69.59
N GLU A 23 -14.12 -29.21 69.23
CA GLU A 23 -14.92 -30.13 68.39
C GLU A 23 -15.46 -29.74 66.99
N GLY A 24 -15.00 -30.52 65.97
CA GLY A 24 -15.92 -31.25 65.10
C GLY A 24 -16.12 -30.77 63.65
N GLU A 25 -15.16 -30.98 62.75
CA GLU A 25 -15.42 -31.03 61.29
C GLU A 25 -14.93 -32.37 60.69
N PRO A 26 -15.65 -32.97 59.71
CA PRO A 26 -15.26 -34.25 59.14
C PRO A 26 -14.00 -34.11 58.28
N ARG A 27 -13.07 -35.07 58.41
CA ARG A 27 -11.84 -35.14 57.61
C ARG A 27 -12.16 -35.27 56.12
N ARG A 28 -11.81 -34.26 55.31
CA ARG A 28 -11.79 -34.38 53.84
C ARG A 28 -10.72 -35.39 53.44
N GLY A 29 -11.10 -36.40 52.67
CA GLY A 29 -10.15 -37.31 52.03
C GLY A 29 -9.22 -36.58 51.05
N PRO A 30 -8.08 -37.19 50.67
CA PRO A 30 -7.11 -36.55 49.79
C PRO A 30 -7.74 -36.24 48.43
N PRO A 31 -7.34 -35.14 47.75
CA PRO A 31 -7.90 -34.79 46.46
C PRO A 31 -7.52 -35.87 45.44
N SER A 32 -8.54 -36.45 44.79
CA SER A 32 -8.37 -37.32 43.64
C SER A 32 -7.68 -36.57 42.49
N ARG A 33 -6.62 -37.17 41.92
CA ARG A 33 -5.91 -36.63 40.74
C ARG A 33 -6.91 -36.31 39.63
N PRO A 34 -6.79 -35.16 38.93
CA PRO A 34 -7.63 -34.89 37.78
C PRO A 34 -7.29 -35.90 36.67
N ALA A 35 -8.34 -36.49 36.09
CA ALA A 35 -8.21 -37.39 34.95
C ALA A 35 -7.49 -36.67 33.80
N GLU A 36 -6.42 -37.28 33.31
CA GLU A 36 -5.62 -36.80 32.20
C GLU A 36 -6.47 -36.82 30.93
N LYS A 37 -6.97 -35.64 30.53
CA LYS A 37 -7.67 -35.48 29.25
C LYS A 37 -6.62 -35.55 28.14
N SER A 38 -6.79 -36.52 27.24
CA SER A 38 -6.02 -36.64 26.00
C SER A 38 -6.02 -35.30 25.23
N PRO A 39 -4.89 -34.90 24.61
CA PRO A 39 -4.80 -33.61 23.94
C PRO A 39 -5.81 -33.56 22.79
N ARG A 40 -6.60 -32.49 22.72
CA ARG A 40 -7.36 -32.17 21.51
C ARG A 40 -6.36 -31.99 20.36
N PRO A 41 -6.65 -32.45 19.14
CA PRO A 41 -5.82 -32.13 18.00
C PRO A 41 -5.79 -30.62 17.83
N GLU A 42 -4.62 -30.03 18.03
CA GLU A 42 -4.36 -28.63 17.74
C GLU A 42 -4.71 -28.40 16.26
N THR A 43 -5.74 -27.60 16.02
CA THR A 43 -6.00 -27.10 14.69
C THR A 43 -4.84 -26.16 14.39
N LYS A 44 -3.88 -26.62 13.59
CA LYS A 44 -2.73 -25.83 13.15
C LYS A 44 -3.27 -24.56 12.48
N SER A 45 -3.32 -23.46 13.23
CA SER A 45 -3.35 -22.14 12.63
C SER A 45 -2.12 -22.09 11.74
N ALA A 46 -2.31 -21.95 10.42
CA ALA A 46 -1.21 -21.70 9.52
C ALA A 46 -0.44 -20.50 10.06
N GLN A 47 0.74 -20.75 10.63
CA GLN A 47 1.60 -19.68 11.06
C GLN A 47 1.93 -18.85 9.80
N PRO A 48 1.91 -17.52 9.88
CA PRO A 48 2.41 -16.70 8.78
C PRO A 48 3.82 -17.20 8.47
N THR A 49 4.07 -17.57 7.23
CA THR A 49 5.44 -17.87 6.81
C THR A 49 6.23 -16.58 6.99
N ASP A 50 7.11 -16.54 7.99
CA ASP A 50 8.03 -15.44 8.30
C ASP A 50 9.10 -15.30 7.20
N GLY A 51 8.67 -15.09 5.96
CA GLY A 51 9.52 -14.96 4.80
C GLY A 51 9.30 -13.61 4.15
N TRP A 52 9.80 -12.54 4.75
CA TRP A 52 10.05 -11.32 4.00
C TRP A 52 11.12 -11.65 2.94
N LYS A 53 10.67 -11.92 1.71
CA LYS A 53 11.54 -12.19 0.55
C LYS A 53 11.98 -10.84 -0.01
N GLY A 54 13.03 -10.26 0.60
CA GLY A 54 13.48 -8.89 0.37
C GLY A 54 14.02 -8.57 -1.03
N ASP A 55 14.25 -9.57 -1.89
CA ASP A 55 15.11 -9.37 -3.06
C ASP A 55 14.44 -9.52 -4.44
N ARG A 56 13.16 -9.93 -4.51
CA ARG A 56 12.46 -10.07 -5.81
C ARG A 56 11.09 -9.39 -5.84
N PRO A 57 10.64 -8.89 -7.01
CA PRO A 57 9.25 -8.46 -7.18
C PRO A 57 8.27 -9.56 -6.76
N ARG A 58 7.13 -9.14 -6.22
CA ARG A 58 6.02 -10.05 -5.89
C ARG A 58 5.51 -10.67 -7.19
N SER A 59 5.28 -11.99 -7.21
CA SER A 59 4.72 -12.68 -8.39
C SER A 59 3.22 -12.92 -8.26
N GLU A 60 2.57 -13.35 -9.35
CA GLU A 60 1.18 -13.84 -9.30
C GLU A 60 1.03 -15.06 -8.40
N GLU A 61 1.98 -16.00 -8.44
CA GLU A 61 2.02 -17.16 -7.54
C GLU A 61 2.05 -16.73 -6.06
N ASP A 62 2.83 -15.68 -5.72
CA ASP A 62 2.82 -15.14 -4.36
C ASP A 62 1.44 -14.56 -3.98
N ASN A 63 0.71 -13.96 -4.93
CA ASN A 63 -0.64 -13.45 -4.66
C ASN A 63 -1.61 -14.58 -4.36
N GLU A 64 -1.59 -15.65 -5.15
CA GLU A 64 -2.45 -16.82 -4.97
C GLU A 64 -2.21 -17.49 -3.61
N LEU A 65 -0.93 -17.69 -3.25
CA LEU A 65 -0.55 -18.28 -1.97
C LEU A 65 -0.94 -17.41 -0.77
N ASN A 66 -0.87 -16.08 -0.90
CA ASN A 66 -1.17 -15.16 0.20
C ASN A 66 -2.64 -14.76 0.32
N LEU A 67 -3.46 -14.98 -0.72
CA LEU A 67 -4.86 -14.56 -0.73
C LEU A 67 -5.68 -15.18 0.42
N PRO A 68 -5.56 -16.49 0.75
CA PRO A 68 -6.26 -17.07 1.90
C PRO A 68 -5.83 -16.45 3.24
N ASN A 69 -4.54 -16.12 3.40
CA ASN A 69 -4.01 -15.51 4.62
C ASN A 69 -4.57 -14.09 4.81
N LEU A 70 -4.60 -13.29 3.75
CA LEU A 70 -5.21 -11.96 3.76
C LEU A 70 -6.72 -12.04 4.03
N ALA A 71 -7.43 -12.98 3.41
CA ALA A 71 -8.85 -13.19 3.67
C ALA A 71 -9.10 -13.59 5.14
N ALA A 72 -8.27 -14.46 5.73
CA ALA A 72 -8.35 -14.80 7.14
C ALA A 72 -8.13 -13.57 8.04
N ALA A 73 -7.15 -12.72 7.72
CA ALA A 73 -6.90 -11.46 8.45
C ALA A 73 -8.10 -10.50 8.36
N TYR A 74 -8.68 -10.29 7.18
CA TYR A 74 -9.88 -9.46 7.03
C TYR A 74 -11.10 -10.03 7.77
N SER A 75 -11.25 -11.36 7.81
CA SER A 75 -12.30 -12.00 8.61
C SER A 75 -12.11 -11.74 10.12
N SER A 76 -10.85 -11.79 10.59
CA SER A 76 -10.50 -11.44 11.98
C SER A 76 -10.80 -9.97 12.30
N ILE A 77 -10.50 -9.05 11.37
CA ILE A 77 -10.83 -7.62 11.50
C ILE A 77 -12.35 -7.43 11.65
N LEU A 78 -13.18 -8.06 10.81
CA LEU A 78 -14.65 -7.96 10.91
C LEU A 78 -15.17 -8.36 12.29
N ARG A 79 -14.72 -9.51 12.81
CA ARG A 79 -15.10 -9.98 14.15
C ARG A 79 -14.65 -9.01 15.24
N SER A 80 -13.43 -8.48 15.11
CA SER A 80 -12.86 -7.54 16.08
C SER A 80 -13.57 -6.18 16.09
N LEU A 81 -14.22 -5.80 14.99
CA LEU A 81 -15.09 -4.63 14.88
C LEU A 81 -16.52 -4.88 15.41
N GLY A 82 -16.82 -6.09 15.89
CA GLY A 82 -18.16 -6.45 16.40
C GLY A 82 -19.18 -6.81 15.31
N GLU A 83 -18.74 -7.02 14.07
CA GLU A 83 -19.61 -7.45 12.97
C GLU A 83 -19.80 -8.97 12.95
N ASP A 84 -20.95 -9.43 12.46
CA ASP A 84 -21.21 -10.85 12.18
C ASP A 84 -20.74 -11.20 10.75
N PRO A 85 -19.63 -11.96 10.57
CA PRO A 85 -19.16 -12.34 9.24
C PRO A 85 -20.13 -13.25 8.46
N GLN A 86 -21.12 -13.86 9.13
CA GLN A 86 -22.12 -14.71 8.50
C GLN A 86 -23.29 -13.93 7.88
N ARG A 87 -23.40 -12.63 8.13
CA ARG A 87 -24.45 -11.82 7.49
C ARG A 87 -24.27 -11.80 5.98
N GLN A 88 -25.38 -11.83 5.24
CA GLN A 88 -25.40 -11.97 3.77
C GLN A 88 -24.43 -11.00 3.05
N GLY A 89 -24.33 -9.75 3.53
CA GLY A 89 -23.44 -8.74 2.96
C GLY A 89 -21.93 -8.94 3.23
N LEU A 90 -21.54 -9.72 4.24
CA LEU A 90 -20.14 -9.94 4.65
C LEU A 90 -19.56 -11.29 4.28
N LEU A 91 -20.37 -12.27 3.89
CA LEU A 91 -19.92 -13.62 3.54
C LEU A 91 -18.71 -13.62 2.57
N LYS A 92 -18.73 -12.72 1.57
CA LYS A 92 -17.65 -12.58 0.58
C LYS A 92 -16.71 -11.40 0.85
N THR A 93 -16.93 -10.61 1.89
CA THR A 93 -16.11 -9.42 2.20
C THR A 93 -14.65 -9.75 2.45
N PRO A 94 -14.27 -10.79 3.22
CA PRO A 94 -12.86 -11.08 3.46
C PRO A 94 -12.05 -11.30 2.17
N TRP A 95 -12.63 -12.05 1.22
CA TRP A 95 -12.02 -12.28 -0.09
C TRP A 95 -12.00 -11.03 -0.96
N ARG A 96 -13.11 -10.28 -1.03
CA ARG A 96 -13.16 -9.02 -1.80
C ARG A 96 -12.15 -7.99 -1.28
N ALA A 97 -12.01 -7.87 0.04
CA ALA A 97 -11.06 -6.95 0.67
C ALA A 97 -9.62 -7.39 0.41
N ALA A 98 -9.32 -8.69 0.51
CA ALA A 98 -8.01 -9.25 0.22
C ALA A 98 -7.60 -8.99 -1.24
N THR A 99 -8.47 -9.30 -2.20
CA THR A 99 -8.23 -9.05 -3.63
C THR A 99 -8.07 -7.56 -3.92
N ALA A 100 -8.90 -6.70 -3.33
CA ALA A 100 -8.79 -5.25 -3.50
C ALA A 100 -7.44 -4.72 -2.98
N MET A 101 -6.99 -5.19 -1.80
CA MET A 101 -5.69 -4.79 -1.27
C MET A 101 -4.53 -5.26 -2.15
N GLN A 102 -4.59 -6.49 -2.68
CA GLN A 102 -3.59 -6.97 -3.63
C GLN A 102 -3.52 -6.11 -4.89
N PHE A 103 -4.67 -5.64 -5.40
CA PHE A 103 -4.75 -4.70 -6.52
C PHE A 103 -4.16 -3.32 -6.17
N PHE A 104 -4.52 -2.76 -5.01
CA PHE A 104 -3.98 -1.47 -4.57
C PHE A 104 -2.47 -1.49 -4.33
N THR A 105 -1.89 -2.68 -4.12
CA THR A 105 -0.45 -2.87 -3.96
C THR A 105 0.20 -3.61 -5.14
N LYS A 106 -0.44 -3.65 -6.32
CA LYS A 106 0.07 -4.44 -7.46
C LYS A 106 1.38 -3.92 -8.04
N GLY A 107 1.72 -2.66 -7.78
CA GLY A 107 2.94 -2.02 -8.25
C GLY A 107 4.22 -2.63 -7.68
N TYR A 108 4.15 -3.46 -6.64
CA TYR A 108 5.29 -4.26 -6.15
C TYR A 108 5.67 -5.43 -7.07
N GLN A 109 4.81 -5.76 -8.04
CA GLN A 109 5.03 -6.82 -9.04
C GLN A 109 5.64 -6.25 -10.34
N GLU A 110 5.60 -4.93 -10.51
CA GLU A 110 5.97 -4.27 -11.74
C GLU A 110 7.38 -3.67 -11.63
N THR A 111 8.21 -3.92 -12.65
CA THR A 111 9.56 -3.36 -12.78
C THR A 111 9.62 -2.42 -13.98
N ILE A 112 10.48 -1.40 -13.86
CA ILE A 112 10.84 -0.53 -14.96
C ILE A 112 12.13 -1.11 -15.54
N SER A 113 12.02 -1.88 -16.62
CA SER A 113 13.20 -2.48 -17.25
C SER A 113 14.01 -1.42 -17.98
N GLU A 114 15.29 -1.30 -17.63
CA GLU A 114 16.23 -0.35 -18.21
C GLU A 114 16.48 -0.63 -19.70
N ARG A 115 16.94 0.40 -20.41
CA ARG A 115 17.43 0.29 -21.79
C ARG A 115 18.54 -0.77 -21.84
N LYS A 116 18.30 -1.89 -22.54
CA LYS A 116 19.39 -2.74 -23.03
C LYS A 116 20.18 -1.95 -24.08
N GLY A 117 21.48 -1.83 -23.89
CA GLY A 117 22.37 -1.11 -24.81
C GLY A 117 22.20 -1.54 -26.26
N GLU A 118 22.42 -0.60 -27.17
CA GLU A 118 22.35 -0.74 -28.63
C GLU A 118 23.01 -2.05 -29.10
N GLY A 119 22.26 -2.89 -29.82
CA GLY A 119 22.82 -4.09 -30.44
C GLY A 119 21.87 -5.25 -30.73
N GLN A 120 20.62 -5.24 -30.27
CA GLN A 120 19.68 -6.33 -30.56
C GLN A 120 18.47 -5.83 -31.32
N LYS A 121 18.54 -5.98 -32.66
CA LYS A 121 17.42 -5.82 -33.58
C LYS A 121 16.29 -6.73 -33.10
N VAL A 122 15.26 -6.15 -32.47
CA VAL A 122 14.02 -6.86 -32.15
C VAL A 122 13.42 -7.24 -33.50
N ARG A 123 13.33 -8.54 -33.75
CA ARG A 123 12.66 -9.03 -34.96
C ARG A 123 11.18 -8.70 -34.80
N ASN A 124 10.63 -7.99 -35.79
CA ASN A 124 9.19 -7.81 -35.92
C ASN A 124 8.52 -9.18 -35.79
N ILE A 125 7.72 -9.37 -34.75
CA ILE A 125 6.74 -10.45 -34.73
C ILE A 125 5.49 -9.84 -35.32
N ASP A 126 5.27 -10.17 -36.59
CA ASP A 126 4.05 -9.93 -37.35
C ASP A 126 2.81 -10.33 -36.54
N GLU A 127 1.75 -9.59 -36.81
CA GLU A 127 0.36 -9.94 -36.56
C GLU A 127 0.11 -11.44 -36.77
N ARG A 128 -0.20 -12.18 -35.70
CA ARG A 128 -0.91 -13.45 -35.79
C ARG A 128 -1.89 -13.65 -34.65
N GLU A 129 -3.13 -13.37 -35.02
CA GLU A 129 -4.30 -14.22 -34.82
C GLU A 129 -4.71 -14.58 -33.38
N SER A 130 -5.85 -13.98 -33.03
CA SER A 130 -6.91 -14.60 -32.25
C SER A 130 -7.03 -16.11 -32.52
N SER A 131 -6.87 -16.93 -31.49
CA SER A 131 -7.65 -18.14 -31.23
C SER A 131 -6.91 -19.05 -30.24
N THR A 132 -7.19 -18.89 -28.95
CA THR A 132 -7.28 -20.07 -28.09
C THR A 132 -8.32 -19.81 -27.03
N SER A 133 -9.42 -20.55 -27.13
CA SER A 133 -10.56 -20.55 -26.23
C SER A 133 -10.13 -20.84 -24.79
N CYS A 134 -10.37 -19.89 -23.89
CA CYS A 134 -10.27 -20.12 -22.45
C CYS A 134 -11.69 -20.48 -21.94
N PRO A 135 -11.96 -21.72 -21.50
CA PRO A 135 -13.28 -22.09 -21.03
C PRO A 135 -13.35 -21.77 -19.54
N LEU A 136 -13.82 -20.57 -19.18
CA LEU A 136 -14.47 -20.27 -17.89
C LEU A 136 -14.97 -18.81 -17.91
N HIS A 137 -16.27 -18.67 -18.12
CA HIS A 137 -16.99 -17.40 -18.17
C HIS A 137 -17.25 -16.92 -16.73
N THR A 138 -16.38 -16.07 -16.17
CA THR A 138 -16.72 -15.19 -15.03
C THR A 138 -15.68 -14.07 -14.88
N PHE A 139 -16.03 -12.88 -15.40
CA PHE A 139 -15.46 -11.55 -15.11
C PHE A 139 -14.00 -11.51 -14.62
N HIS A 140 -13.06 -11.71 -15.56
CA HIS A 140 -11.65 -11.42 -15.35
C HIS A 140 -11.38 -9.96 -15.75
N TRP A 141 -11.15 -9.08 -14.77
CA TRP A 141 -10.41 -7.84 -15.04
C TRP A 141 -8.96 -8.24 -15.34
N GLY A 142 -8.46 -7.82 -16.50
CA GLY A 142 -7.28 -8.39 -17.15
C GLY A 142 -6.06 -8.58 -16.25
N CYS A 143 -5.63 -9.85 -16.13
CA CYS A 143 -4.25 -10.19 -15.76
C CYS A 143 -3.34 -9.88 -16.96
N ALA A 144 -2.67 -8.73 -16.91
CA ALA A 144 -1.47 -8.49 -17.69
C ALA A 144 -0.28 -8.73 -16.75
N CYS A 145 0.19 -9.98 -16.72
CA CYS A 145 1.39 -10.37 -15.99
C CYS A 145 2.63 -9.92 -16.77
N ASN A 146 3.57 -9.29 -16.06
CA ASN A 146 4.97 -9.11 -16.41
C ASN A 146 5.29 -8.54 -17.82
N GLN A 147 4.84 -7.31 -18.09
CA GLN A 147 5.28 -6.57 -19.27
C GLN A 147 6.24 -5.46 -18.87
N ASP A 148 7.46 -5.53 -19.39
CA ASP A 148 8.45 -4.45 -19.40
C ASP A 148 7.77 -3.13 -19.76
N VAL A 149 7.67 -2.22 -18.79
CA VAL A 149 6.81 -1.03 -18.93
C VAL A 149 7.29 -0.11 -20.05
N LEU A 150 8.61 -0.04 -20.25
CA LEU A 150 9.24 0.86 -21.22
C LEU A 150 9.36 0.30 -22.65
N ASN A 151 8.90 -0.94 -22.91
CA ASN A 151 8.94 -1.62 -24.21
C ASN A 151 8.89 -0.67 -25.41
N ASP A 152 9.98 -0.63 -26.20
CA ASP A 152 10.21 -0.01 -27.52
C ASP A 152 9.47 1.31 -27.85
N ALA A 153 8.99 2.03 -26.84
CA ALA A 153 8.14 3.23 -26.97
C ALA A 153 8.94 4.51 -26.76
N ILE A 154 10.24 4.45 -27.08
CA ILE A 154 11.13 5.60 -27.11
C ILE A 154 11.35 5.92 -28.58
N PHE A 155 10.88 7.09 -29.00
CA PHE A 155 10.94 7.56 -30.37
C PHE A 155 12.03 8.61 -30.49
N ASP A 156 12.78 8.59 -31.59
CA ASP A 156 13.76 9.62 -31.94
C ASP A 156 13.08 10.64 -32.84
N GLU A 157 12.60 11.73 -32.24
CA GLU A 157 11.79 12.76 -32.91
C GLU A 157 12.58 14.09 -33.03
N ASP A 158 13.88 14.09 -32.72
CA ASP A 158 14.76 15.28 -32.65
C ASP A 158 14.10 16.48 -31.93
N HIS A 159 13.33 16.18 -30.88
CA HIS A 159 12.61 17.16 -30.09
C HIS A 159 13.42 17.54 -28.84
N ASP A 160 13.55 18.84 -28.58
CA ASP A 160 14.30 19.42 -27.45
C ASP A 160 13.48 20.41 -26.61
N GLU A 161 12.20 20.60 -26.92
CA GLU A 161 11.27 21.45 -26.17
C GLU A 161 10.52 20.70 -25.06
N MET A 162 9.93 21.45 -24.12
CA MET A 162 9.28 20.88 -22.95
C MET A 162 8.04 20.06 -23.31
N VAL A 163 8.02 18.79 -22.92
CA VAL A 163 6.84 17.92 -23.02
C VAL A 163 6.15 17.83 -21.67
N ILE A 164 4.83 18.12 -21.63
CA ILE A 164 4.02 18.04 -20.41
C ILE A 164 2.87 17.04 -20.58
N VAL A 165 2.76 16.13 -19.63
CA VAL A 165 1.56 15.31 -19.41
C VAL A 165 0.99 15.66 -18.03
N LYS A 166 -0.15 16.36 -18.05
CA LYS A 166 -0.83 16.84 -16.84
C LYS A 166 -2.14 16.12 -16.59
N ASP A 167 -2.64 16.26 -15.37
CA ASP A 167 -3.93 15.72 -14.92
C ASP A 167 -4.02 14.18 -14.94
N ILE A 168 -2.90 13.49 -14.76
CA ILE A 168 -2.87 12.03 -14.62
C ILE A 168 -3.49 11.66 -13.27
N ASP A 169 -4.64 10.99 -13.29
CA ASP A 169 -5.30 10.54 -12.07
C ASP A 169 -4.44 9.50 -11.33
N MET A 170 -4.30 9.70 -10.02
CA MET A 170 -3.48 8.88 -9.16
C MET A 170 -4.26 8.43 -7.93
N PHE A 171 -4.16 7.13 -7.64
CA PHE A 171 -4.75 6.49 -6.47
C PHE A 171 -3.67 5.71 -5.74
N SER A 172 -3.40 6.07 -4.49
CA SER A 172 -2.40 5.39 -3.67
C SER A 172 -2.90 5.14 -2.26
N MET A 173 -2.12 4.41 -1.47
CA MET A 173 -2.47 3.97 -0.11
C MET A 173 -1.46 4.53 0.88
N CYS A 174 -1.93 5.26 1.88
CA CYS A 174 -1.07 5.81 2.93
C CYS A 174 -0.50 4.66 3.78
N GLU A 175 0.83 4.54 3.85
CA GLU A 175 1.47 3.44 4.59
C GLU A 175 1.20 3.48 6.10
N HIS A 176 0.90 4.66 6.66
CA HIS A 176 0.65 4.83 8.10
C HIS A 176 -0.72 4.32 8.56
N HIS A 177 -1.72 4.30 7.67
CA HIS A 177 -3.11 4.04 8.06
C HIS A 177 -3.82 3.03 7.15
N LEU A 178 -3.18 2.61 6.04
CA LEU A 178 -3.78 1.79 5.00
C LEU A 178 -5.09 2.38 4.47
N VAL A 179 -5.11 3.71 4.34
CA VAL A 179 -6.25 4.51 3.88
C VAL A 179 -5.86 5.25 2.60
N PRO A 180 -6.73 5.38 1.60
CA PRO A 180 -6.37 5.99 0.32
C PRO A 180 -5.97 7.47 0.44
N PHE A 181 -5.04 7.88 -0.42
CA PHE A 181 -4.89 9.27 -0.84
C PHE A 181 -4.96 9.33 -2.36
N ILE A 182 -5.72 10.28 -2.87
CA ILE A 182 -6.16 10.32 -4.27
C ILE A 182 -5.93 11.72 -4.80
N GLY A 183 -5.46 11.83 -6.04
CA GLY A 183 -5.03 13.11 -6.57
C GLY A 183 -4.68 13.07 -8.04
N LYS A 184 -3.90 14.07 -8.45
CA LYS A 184 -3.38 14.23 -9.80
C LYS A 184 -1.86 14.34 -9.79
N VAL A 185 -1.27 13.86 -10.88
CA VAL A 185 0.16 13.98 -11.16
C VAL A 185 0.33 14.77 -12.44
N HIS A 186 1.27 15.71 -12.41
CA HIS A 186 1.70 16.52 -13.54
C HIS A 186 3.18 16.26 -13.75
N ILE A 187 3.53 15.87 -14.98
CA ILE A 187 4.90 15.51 -15.36
C ILE A 187 5.30 16.44 -16.50
N GLY A 188 6.46 17.07 -16.36
CA GLY A 188 7.16 17.77 -17.43
C GLY A 188 8.56 17.21 -17.58
N TYR A 189 9.08 17.12 -18.81
CA TYR A 189 10.49 16.79 -19.03
C TYR A 189 11.01 17.48 -20.29
N LEU A 190 12.33 17.69 -20.33
CA LEU A 190 13.05 18.21 -21.49
C LEU A 190 13.78 17.06 -22.19
N PRO A 191 13.26 16.54 -23.31
CA PRO A 191 13.86 15.46 -24.06
C PRO A 191 15.27 15.82 -24.54
N ASN A 192 16.10 14.80 -24.70
CA ASN A 192 17.39 14.92 -25.40
C ASN A 192 17.25 14.13 -26.71
N LYS A 193 16.49 14.69 -27.66
CA LYS A 193 16.06 14.09 -28.95
C LYS A 193 15.05 12.96 -28.84
N GLN A 194 15.08 12.22 -27.73
CA GLN A 194 14.24 11.06 -27.51
C GLN A 194 12.99 11.39 -26.69
N VAL A 195 11.84 10.95 -27.19
CA VAL A 195 10.52 11.18 -26.60
C VAL A 195 9.93 9.85 -26.13
N LEU A 196 9.33 9.84 -24.95
CA LEU A 196 8.63 8.68 -24.41
C LEU A 196 7.16 8.70 -24.84
N GLY A 197 6.63 7.54 -25.24
CA GLY A 197 5.20 7.38 -25.47
C GLY A 197 4.38 7.84 -24.25
N LEU A 198 3.43 8.75 -24.48
CA LEU A 198 2.69 9.44 -23.42
C LEU A 198 2.01 8.49 -22.41
N SER A 199 1.50 7.35 -22.90
CA SER A 199 0.87 6.31 -22.07
C SER A 199 1.83 5.68 -21.06
N LYS A 200 3.14 5.70 -21.32
CA LYS A 200 4.16 5.13 -20.42
C LYS A 200 4.41 6.00 -19.20
N LEU A 201 4.26 7.33 -19.31
CA LEU A 201 4.34 8.22 -18.16
C LEU A 201 3.23 7.92 -17.14
N ALA A 202 1.99 7.73 -17.62
CA ALA A 202 0.89 7.30 -16.77
C ALA A 202 1.15 5.92 -16.15
N ARG A 203 1.78 4.99 -16.89
CA ARG A 203 2.13 3.68 -16.35
C ARG A 203 3.20 3.75 -15.26
N ILE A 204 4.22 4.61 -15.40
CA ILE A 204 5.21 4.86 -14.34
C ILE A 204 4.52 5.35 -13.06
N VAL A 205 3.55 6.28 -13.18
CA VAL A 205 2.75 6.73 -12.03
C VAL A 205 2.02 5.56 -11.39
N GLU A 206 1.45 4.65 -12.17
CA GLU A 206 0.74 3.48 -11.66
C GLU A 206 1.65 2.52 -10.87
N ILE A 207 2.87 2.22 -11.36
CA ILE A 207 3.84 1.34 -10.68
C ILE A 207 4.13 1.81 -9.25
N TYR A 208 4.33 3.11 -9.06
CA TYR A 208 4.69 3.66 -7.76
C TYR A 208 3.46 3.98 -6.90
N SER A 209 2.35 4.41 -7.49
CA SER A 209 1.13 4.73 -6.74
C SER A 209 0.41 3.49 -6.22
N ARG A 210 0.48 2.35 -6.93
CA ARG A 210 -0.08 1.07 -6.50
C ARG A 210 0.84 0.35 -5.49
N ARG A 211 1.24 1.07 -4.45
CA ARG A 211 2.08 0.63 -3.32
C ARG A 211 1.57 1.29 -2.04
N LEU A 212 2.09 0.83 -0.90
CA LEU A 212 1.97 1.60 0.35
C LEU A 212 3.00 2.73 0.27
N GLN A 213 2.55 3.96 0.49
CA GLN A 213 3.31 5.14 0.13
C GLN A 213 3.24 6.29 1.14
N VAL A 214 4.23 7.17 0.97
CA VAL A 214 4.29 8.55 1.43
C VAL A 214 4.37 9.44 0.19
N GLN A 215 3.62 10.54 0.14
CA GLN A 215 3.44 11.33 -1.09
C GLN A 215 4.78 11.91 -1.61
N GLU A 216 5.65 12.32 -0.70
CA GLU A 216 6.99 12.82 -0.96
C GLU A 216 7.85 11.75 -1.65
N ARG A 217 7.79 10.51 -1.15
CA ARG A 217 8.51 9.37 -1.72
C ARG A 217 7.98 9.01 -3.09
N LEU A 218 6.66 8.91 -3.24
CA LEU A 218 5.98 8.67 -4.51
C LEU A 218 6.42 9.69 -5.59
N THR A 219 6.40 10.98 -5.24
CA THR A 219 6.77 12.07 -6.15
C THR A 219 8.22 11.93 -6.63
N LYS A 220 9.14 11.64 -5.69
CA LYS A 220 10.56 11.46 -6.01
C LYS A 220 10.81 10.22 -6.87
N GLN A 221 10.16 9.11 -6.56
CA GLN A 221 10.30 7.86 -7.31
C GLN A 221 9.89 8.01 -8.78
N ILE A 222 8.77 8.70 -9.05
CA ILE A 222 8.32 8.96 -10.42
C ILE A 222 9.38 9.78 -11.19
N ALA A 223 9.89 10.87 -10.59
CA ALA A 223 10.88 11.72 -11.25
C ALA A 223 12.20 10.99 -11.53
N VAL A 224 12.68 10.19 -10.58
CA VAL A 224 13.90 9.37 -10.73
C VAL A 224 13.71 8.32 -11.82
N ALA A 225 12.58 7.62 -11.83
CA ALA A 225 12.30 6.60 -12.83
C ALA A 225 12.29 7.14 -14.27
N ILE A 226 11.69 8.31 -14.48
CA ILE A 226 11.69 8.96 -15.80
C ILE A 226 13.12 9.37 -16.19
N THR A 227 13.91 9.84 -15.22
CA THR A 227 15.30 10.23 -15.44
C THR A 227 16.15 9.02 -15.83
N GLU A 228 16.01 7.90 -15.14
CA GLU A 228 16.73 6.65 -15.44
C GLU A 228 16.30 6.06 -16.79
N ALA A 229 15.00 6.11 -17.10
CA ALA A 229 14.44 5.59 -18.34
C ALA A 229 14.90 6.36 -19.59
N LEU A 230 14.86 7.70 -19.54
CA LEU A 230 15.04 8.55 -20.72
C LEU A 230 16.38 9.30 -20.76
N ARG A 231 17.04 9.47 -19.61
CA ARG A 231 18.18 10.39 -19.44
C ARG A 231 17.93 11.76 -20.11
N PRO A 232 16.80 12.43 -19.78
CA PRO A 232 16.45 13.73 -20.35
C PRO A 232 17.34 14.83 -19.77
N ALA A 233 17.30 16.03 -20.35
CA ALA A 233 17.99 17.19 -19.81
C ALA A 233 17.43 17.61 -18.43
N GLY A 234 16.15 17.38 -18.19
CA GLY A 234 15.53 17.58 -16.89
C GLY A 234 14.13 17.00 -16.78
N VAL A 235 13.66 16.82 -15.55
CA VAL A 235 12.32 16.30 -15.23
C VAL A 235 11.73 17.12 -14.08
N GLY A 236 10.46 17.50 -14.21
CA GLY A 236 9.64 18.07 -13.15
C GLY A 236 8.42 17.19 -12.89
N VAL A 237 8.17 16.85 -11.64
CA VAL A 237 6.96 16.13 -11.22
C VAL A 237 6.28 16.91 -10.10
N VAL A 238 4.99 17.16 -10.24
CA VAL A 238 4.12 17.72 -9.19
C VAL A 238 2.98 16.75 -8.91
N VAL A 239 2.73 16.47 -7.64
CA VAL A 239 1.62 15.65 -7.16
C VAL A 239 0.76 16.50 -6.24
N GLU A 240 -0.53 16.60 -6.53
CA GLU A 240 -1.54 17.19 -5.66
C GLU A 240 -2.52 16.10 -5.26
N ALA A 241 -2.69 15.86 -3.96
CA ALA A 241 -3.60 14.81 -3.48
C ALA A 241 -4.34 15.16 -2.19
N THR A 242 -5.51 14.56 -2.05
CA THR A 242 -6.33 14.59 -0.84
C THR A 242 -6.14 13.28 -0.06
N HIS A 243 -5.79 13.40 1.21
CA HIS A 243 -5.53 12.27 2.09
C HIS A 243 -6.77 11.92 2.90
N MET A 244 -7.37 10.74 2.68
CA MET A 244 -8.57 10.35 3.42
C MET A 244 -8.28 10.21 4.93
N CYS A 245 -7.03 9.94 5.33
CA CYS A 245 -6.63 9.92 6.73
C CYS A 245 -6.72 11.30 7.43
N MET A 246 -6.80 12.40 6.68
CA MET A 246 -7.04 13.76 7.18
C MET A 246 -8.50 14.22 7.01
N VAL A 247 -9.24 13.62 6.08
CA VAL A 247 -10.61 14.02 5.72
C VAL A 247 -11.65 13.25 6.54
N MET A 248 -11.60 11.92 6.54
CA MET A 248 -12.64 11.08 7.14
C MET A 248 -12.38 10.76 8.62
N ARG A 249 -11.18 11.07 9.12
CA ARG A 249 -10.75 10.82 10.51
C ARG A 249 -9.71 11.86 10.95
N GLY A 250 -9.30 11.79 12.21
CA GLY A 250 -8.26 12.67 12.75
C GLY A 250 -8.72 14.13 12.76
N VAL A 251 -8.01 14.99 12.04
CA VAL A 251 -8.26 16.45 11.99
C VAL A 251 -9.47 16.87 11.15
N GLN A 252 -10.02 15.96 10.34
CA GLN A 252 -11.25 16.13 9.55
C GLN A 252 -11.31 17.42 8.72
N LYS A 253 -10.26 17.71 7.96
CA LYS A 253 -10.18 18.91 7.09
C LYS A 253 -10.55 18.56 5.66
N MET A 254 -11.84 18.69 5.32
CA MET A 254 -12.44 18.31 4.04
C MET A 254 -11.72 18.87 2.81
N ASN A 255 -11.29 20.13 2.88
CA ASN A 255 -10.70 20.84 1.74
C ASN A 255 -9.17 20.80 1.73
N SER A 256 -8.55 20.09 2.68
CA SER A 256 -7.09 20.02 2.77
C SER A 256 -6.53 19.23 1.60
N LYS A 257 -5.58 19.83 0.90
CA LYS A 257 -4.80 19.20 -0.16
C LYS A 257 -3.31 19.33 0.13
N THR A 258 -2.57 18.28 -0.19
CA THR A 258 -1.11 18.27 -0.07
C THR A 258 -0.51 18.32 -1.47
N VAL A 259 0.38 19.29 -1.70
CA VAL A 259 1.14 19.42 -2.95
C VAL A 259 2.61 19.11 -2.67
N THR A 260 3.18 18.21 -3.45
CA THR A 260 4.60 17.83 -3.40
C THR A 260 5.20 17.92 -4.79
N SER A 261 6.48 18.28 -4.89
CA SER A 261 7.17 18.37 -6.17
C SER A 261 8.61 17.87 -6.10
N THR A 262 9.08 17.24 -7.18
CA THR A 262 10.49 16.90 -7.38
C THR A 262 10.96 17.46 -8.72
N MET A 263 12.05 18.21 -8.69
CA MET A 263 12.69 18.80 -9.88
C MET A 263 14.11 18.25 -10.02
N LEU A 264 14.47 17.80 -11.22
CA LEU A 264 15.76 17.20 -11.58
C LEU A 264 16.29 17.84 -12.87
N GLY A 265 17.63 17.86 -13.02
CA GLY A 265 18.30 18.47 -14.18
C GLY A 265 17.95 19.95 -14.37
N VAL A 266 17.67 20.36 -15.61
CA VAL A 266 17.35 21.76 -15.97
C VAL A 266 16.18 22.32 -15.13
N PHE A 267 15.16 21.53 -14.78
CA PHE A 267 14.05 21.99 -13.93
C PHE A 267 14.49 22.40 -12.51
N ARG A 268 15.61 21.85 -12.02
CA ARG A 268 16.19 22.20 -10.71
C ARG A 268 17.10 23.42 -10.82
N GLU A 269 17.93 23.46 -11.86
CA GLU A 269 19.00 24.43 -12.04
C GLU A 269 18.49 25.76 -12.62
N ASP A 270 17.62 25.72 -13.64
CA ASP A 270 17.05 26.90 -14.26
C ASP A 270 15.69 27.27 -13.64
N PRO A 271 15.58 28.42 -12.94
CA PRO A 271 14.31 28.89 -12.44
C PRO A 271 13.29 29.21 -13.54
N LYS A 272 13.72 29.62 -14.74
CA LYS A 272 12.79 30.01 -15.82
C LYS A 272 12.04 28.81 -16.38
N THR A 273 12.75 27.74 -16.72
CA THR A 273 12.11 26.45 -17.11
C THR A 273 11.15 25.96 -16.03
N ARG A 274 11.52 26.06 -14.76
CA ARG A 274 10.66 25.65 -13.65
C ARG A 274 9.39 26.50 -13.56
N GLU A 275 9.51 27.81 -13.70
CA GLU A 275 8.38 28.74 -13.66
C GLU A 275 7.42 28.51 -14.84
N GLU A 276 7.97 28.31 -16.03
CA GLU A 276 7.20 27.94 -17.23
C GLU A 276 6.38 26.67 -16.98
N PHE A 277 7.01 25.59 -16.50
CA PHE A 277 6.34 24.34 -16.16
C PHE A 277 5.22 24.55 -15.14
N LEU A 278 5.51 25.21 -14.01
CA LEU A 278 4.53 25.44 -12.94
C LEU A 278 3.36 26.32 -13.40
N THR A 279 3.58 27.17 -14.39
CA THR A 279 2.53 27.99 -15.00
C THR A 279 1.66 27.16 -15.94
N LEU A 280 2.26 26.32 -16.79
CA LEU A 280 1.56 25.50 -17.78
C LEU A 280 0.72 24.35 -17.16
N ILE A 281 1.12 23.85 -15.99
CA ILE A 281 0.34 22.82 -15.27
C ILE A 281 -0.85 23.37 -14.51
N ARG A 282 -0.92 24.70 -14.29
CA ARG A 282 -2.14 25.31 -13.75
C ARG A 282 -3.22 25.21 -14.82
N SER A 283 -4.36 24.64 -14.45
CA SER A 283 -5.55 24.68 -15.29
C SER A 283 -6.13 26.09 -15.26
N CYS A 284 -6.52 26.61 -16.42
CA CYS A 284 -7.33 27.82 -16.53
C CYS A 284 -8.70 27.61 -15.88
#